data_AF-A0A3A9VI69-F1
#
_entry.id   AF-A0A3A9VI69-F1
#
_cell.length_a   1.000
_cell.length_b   1.000
_cell.length_c   1.000
_cell.angle_alpha   90.00
_cell.angle_beta   90.00
_cell.angle_gamma   90.00
#
_symmetry.space_group_name_H-M   'P 1'
#
loop_
_entity.id
_entity.type
_entity.pdbx_description
1 polymer ?
#
loop_
_entity_poly.entity_id
_entity_poly.type
_entity_poly.pdbx_seq_one_letter_code
_entity_poly.pdbx_strand_id
1 'polypeptide(L)'
;MKKKTSTLKKKYYIILKTTLIILFWTLTLQTGHAQYSNSSNTNPATHKIGSNRARVIFFNDDESNHKNENFYVSFGKQNNWWNNVKLEVQREGGVSARNGMFMDRSHLYLVADWDNIGNREDIVFGFNGNRRSTIQEKMRLTDQGRLGIGTSNPKGKLHLKHSSTSYDGSGFILENNTSSSVYNIINSNNNLFIGFNNNRNSNFPQNSYQHRFFIKSNGNIGIGTTDPKEKLHVNGNSFLKGNFQLFANEGENKSGTAYIQGRDKSGSSNIGLQLRSQKMGNIINALKINPDGNIGVGTTAPSEKLEIHGNLKTGIEHNILLQQGTLSDNKGLYLIGDRDNTSESEDIIFGFDGNSRESIQEKMRLTDEGYLGIGTNVPTEKLEVLGKIKASSFVTSLQSFPDYVFDEDYKLQPLTEIKKYVEMHQHLPGMPSEKEIIKKGLDLKEITVISVEKIEELYLYTIKQQEVIKEQEEINTKLQLLMSFQQEITHKQELMIKKLEQRIVQLEKTK
;
A
#
# COMPACT_ATOMS: atom_id res chain seq x y z
N MET A 1 -44.07 46.61 -109.14
CA MET A 1 -43.71 46.86 -110.56
C MET A 1 -42.36 47.57 -110.63
N LYS A 2 -41.44 47.06 -111.45
CA LYS A 2 -40.06 47.54 -111.67
C LYS A 2 -40.02 48.89 -112.42
N LYS A 3 -39.02 49.73 -112.12
CA LYS A 3 -38.01 50.33 -113.06
C LYS A 3 -37.35 51.57 -112.40
N LYS A 4 -36.03 51.58 -112.18
CA LYS A 4 -34.92 51.93 -113.10
C LYS A 4 -34.84 53.41 -113.50
N THR A 5 -33.91 54.12 -112.84
CA THR A 5 -32.82 54.98 -113.37
C THR A 5 -33.01 55.82 -114.64
N SER A 6 -32.64 57.11 -114.56
CA SER A 6 -31.78 57.76 -115.58
C SER A 6 -30.95 58.92 -115.00
N THR A 7 -29.70 59.01 -115.46
CA THR A 7 -28.62 59.97 -115.16
C THR A 7 -28.56 61.14 -116.16
N LEU A 8 -27.65 62.10 -115.90
CA LEU A 8 -27.06 63.15 -116.77
C LEU A 8 -27.76 64.53 -116.70
N LYS A 9 -27.08 65.70 -116.60
CA LYS A 9 -25.77 66.14 -117.15
C LYS A 9 -25.20 67.36 -116.38
N LYS A 10 -23.87 67.38 -116.20
CA LYS A 10 -23.01 68.56 -115.91
C LYS A 10 -22.73 69.35 -117.20
N LYS A 11 -22.71 70.68 -117.13
CA LYS A 11 -22.10 71.68 -118.05
C LYS A 11 -22.48 73.06 -117.47
N TYR A 12 -21.65 74.03 -117.11
CA TYR A 12 -20.30 74.42 -117.51
C TYR A 12 -19.62 75.13 -116.33
N TYR A 13 -18.32 74.87 -116.18
CA TYR A 13 -17.38 75.61 -115.33
C TYR A 13 -16.55 76.49 -116.28
N ILE A 14 -16.20 77.70 -115.83
CA ILE A 14 -15.24 78.66 -116.42
C ILE A 14 -15.85 79.63 -117.44
N ILE A 15 -16.28 80.81 -116.96
CA ILE A 15 -15.65 82.13 -117.14
C ILE A 15 -16.43 83.12 -116.26
N LEU A 16 -15.95 83.36 -115.04
CA LEU A 16 -15.91 84.69 -114.40
C LEU A 16 -15.08 84.59 -113.10
N LYS A 17 -13.81 84.20 -113.26
CA LYS A 17 -12.77 84.40 -112.25
C LYS A 17 -11.83 85.46 -112.81
N THR A 18 -12.09 86.72 -112.49
CA THR A 18 -11.10 87.80 -112.38
C THR A 18 -11.79 89.05 -111.84
N THR A 19 -11.85 89.08 -110.52
CA THR A 19 -11.80 90.26 -109.65
C THR A 19 -11.73 89.64 -108.24
N LEU A 20 -10.65 88.96 -107.83
CA LEU A 20 -9.31 89.47 -107.55
C LEU A 20 -9.34 90.96 -107.15
N ILE A 21 -8.90 91.42 -105.99
CA ILE A 21 -8.34 90.88 -104.75
C ILE A 21 -8.16 92.18 -103.92
N ILE A 22 -8.30 92.12 -102.59
CA ILE A 22 -8.03 93.22 -101.62
C ILE A 22 -9.19 94.27 -101.57
N LEU A 23 -9.89 94.49 -100.46
CA LEU A 23 -9.40 94.71 -99.10
C LEU A 23 -10.21 93.94 -98.03
N PHE A 24 -9.44 93.21 -97.21
CA PHE A 24 -9.49 93.14 -95.75
C PHE A 24 -10.86 92.96 -95.06
N TRP A 25 -11.12 91.76 -94.51
CA TRP A 25 -10.76 91.41 -93.12
C TRP A 25 -11.40 92.33 -92.07
N THR A 26 -12.59 91.95 -91.59
CA THR A 26 -12.92 92.02 -90.16
C THR A 26 -13.66 90.76 -89.73
N LEU A 27 -12.93 90.04 -88.86
CA LEU A 27 -13.20 88.86 -88.06
C LEU A 27 -14.65 88.45 -87.75
N THR A 28 -14.92 87.18 -88.05
CA THR A 28 -15.86 86.26 -87.39
C THR A 28 -15.16 85.48 -86.27
N LEU A 29 -15.86 85.16 -85.17
CA LEU A 29 -16.13 83.79 -84.69
C LEU A 29 -16.45 83.75 -83.18
N GLN A 30 -17.61 83.18 -82.85
CA GLN A 30 -17.94 82.71 -81.50
C GLN A 30 -18.78 81.42 -81.63
N THR A 31 -18.20 80.25 -81.33
CA THR A 31 -18.94 79.02 -80.94
C THR A 31 -18.03 78.00 -80.24
N GLY A 32 -18.39 77.65 -78.99
CA GLY A 32 -18.33 76.33 -78.32
C GLY A 32 -17.00 75.56 -78.18
N HIS A 33 -16.88 74.73 -77.14
CA HIS A 33 -16.64 73.27 -77.18
C HIS A 33 -16.39 72.71 -75.76
N ALA A 34 -17.08 71.60 -75.43
CA ALA A 34 -16.84 70.76 -74.26
C ALA A 34 -15.50 70.02 -74.40
N GLN A 35 -14.74 69.94 -73.31
CA GLN A 35 -13.32 69.61 -73.33
C GLN A 35 -13.08 68.13 -73.04
N TYR A 36 -12.72 67.37 -74.08
CA TYR A 36 -11.98 66.12 -73.96
C TYR A 36 -10.51 66.46 -73.64
N SER A 37 -9.97 65.88 -72.57
CA SER A 37 -8.59 66.14 -72.14
C SER A 37 -7.61 65.32 -72.97
N ASN A 38 -6.95 65.99 -73.92
CA ASN A 38 -5.68 65.51 -74.48
C ASN A 38 -4.60 65.43 -73.39
N SER A 39 -3.79 64.40 -73.47
CA SER A 39 -2.64 64.12 -72.62
C SER A 39 -1.69 65.32 -72.50
N SER A 40 -1.51 65.84 -71.28
CA SER A 40 -0.26 66.41 -70.73
C SER A 40 -0.49 67.24 -69.44
N ASN A 41 -1.53 66.95 -68.64
CA ASN A 41 -1.77 67.68 -67.40
C ASN A 41 -2.11 66.73 -66.25
N THR A 42 -1.09 66.36 -65.48
CA THR A 42 -1.16 65.46 -64.32
C THR A 42 -1.61 66.19 -63.05
N ASN A 43 -2.85 66.68 -63.01
CA ASN A 43 -3.42 67.19 -61.76
C ASN A 43 -4.80 66.55 -61.50
N PRO A 44 -4.89 65.52 -60.64
CA PRO A 44 -6.16 64.88 -60.29
C PRO A 44 -7.03 65.82 -59.43
N ALA A 45 -8.34 65.77 -59.65
CA ALA A 45 -9.32 66.57 -58.90
C ALA A 45 -9.21 66.32 -57.39
N THR A 46 -9.14 67.39 -56.60
CA THR A 46 -9.14 67.32 -55.13
C THR A 46 -10.46 67.86 -54.60
N HIS A 47 -11.28 67.02 -53.96
CA HIS A 47 -12.43 67.49 -53.19
C HIS A 47 -12.02 67.67 -51.72
N LYS A 48 -12.22 68.89 -51.20
CA LYS A 48 -12.00 69.21 -49.77
C LYS A 48 -13.12 68.58 -48.93
N ILE A 49 -12.76 67.70 -48.00
CA ILE A 49 -13.63 67.30 -46.88
C ILE A 49 -12.94 67.76 -45.60
N GLY A 50 -13.26 68.98 -45.12
CA GLY A 50 -12.64 69.55 -43.92
C GLY A 50 -11.14 69.87 -44.04
N SER A 51 -10.47 70.07 -42.89
CA SER A 51 -9.06 70.50 -42.79
C SER A 51 -8.02 69.46 -43.26
N ASN A 52 -8.45 68.26 -43.62
CA ASN A 52 -7.62 67.23 -44.24
C ASN A 52 -8.06 67.01 -45.69
N ARG A 53 -7.11 67.08 -46.64
CA ARG A 53 -7.39 66.75 -48.05
C ARG A 53 -7.26 65.24 -48.23
N ALA A 54 -8.34 64.59 -48.64
CA ALA A 54 -8.29 63.24 -49.20
C ALA A 54 -8.00 63.38 -50.70
N ARG A 55 -7.01 62.64 -51.22
CA ARG A 55 -6.82 62.49 -52.66
C ARG A 55 -7.39 61.14 -53.05
N VAL A 56 -8.43 61.15 -53.89
CA VAL A 56 -8.93 59.95 -54.56
C VAL A 56 -8.30 59.92 -55.95
N ILE A 57 -7.54 58.88 -56.24
CA ILE A 57 -6.95 58.70 -57.58
C ILE A 57 -7.62 57.47 -58.20
N PHE A 58 -8.27 57.67 -59.34
CA PHE A 58 -8.75 56.59 -60.19
C PHE A 58 -7.73 56.38 -61.30
N PHE A 59 -7.16 55.18 -61.38
CA PHE A 59 -6.34 54.79 -62.54
C PHE A 59 -7.14 53.78 -63.35
N ASN A 60 -7.38 54.10 -64.62
CA ASN A 60 -7.84 53.16 -65.63
C ASN A 60 -6.69 53.01 -66.63
N ASP A 61 -5.72 52.17 -66.31
CA ASP A 61 -4.40 52.16 -66.97
C ASP A 61 -4.30 51.12 -68.10
N ASP A 62 -5.40 50.43 -68.43
CA ASP A 62 -5.41 49.36 -69.43
C ASP A 62 -6.29 49.66 -70.66
N GLU A 63 -6.95 50.83 -70.75
CA GLU A 63 -7.86 51.24 -71.83
C GLU A 63 -8.93 50.19 -72.22
N SER A 64 -9.11 49.14 -71.40
CA SER A 64 -10.04 48.07 -71.66
C SER A 64 -11.42 48.52 -71.19
N ASN A 65 -12.46 48.28 -71.99
CA ASN A 65 -13.84 48.73 -71.75
C ASN A 65 -14.55 47.97 -70.60
N HIS A 66 -13.80 47.49 -69.61
CA HIS A 66 -14.30 46.67 -68.51
C HIS A 66 -14.01 47.31 -67.15
N LYS A 67 -15.07 47.91 -66.59
CA LYS A 67 -15.28 48.45 -65.23
C LYS A 67 -14.43 47.84 -64.09
N ASN A 68 -13.14 48.18 -64.01
CA ASN A 68 -12.31 47.94 -62.83
C ASN A 68 -11.73 49.28 -62.36
N GLU A 69 -12.56 50.09 -61.70
CA GLU A 69 -12.12 51.34 -61.09
C GLU A 69 -11.30 51.03 -59.83
N ASN A 70 -9.99 51.23 -59.93
CA ASN A 70 -9.11 51.18 -58.79
C ASN A 70 -9.36 52.39 -57.87
N PHE A 71 -9.68 52.16 -56.61
CA PHE A 71 -9.90 53.18 -55.59
C PHE A 71 -8.64 53.34 -54.73
N TYR A 72 -8.00 54.51 -54.76
CA TYR A 72 -6.88 54.81 -53.87
C TYR A 72 -7.27 55.97 -52.98
N VAL A 73 -7.12 55.82 -51.66
CA VAL A 73 -7.30 56.92 -50.71
C VAL A 73 -5.99 57.16 -49.99
N SER A 74 -5.42 58.35 -50.19
CA SER A 74 -4.31 58.86 -49.39
C SER A 74 -4.78 60.07 -48.60
N PHE A 75 -4.44 60.11 -47.31
CA PHE A 75 -4.65 61.25 -46.44
C PHE A 75 -3.30 61.79 -45.97
N GLY A 76 -3.04 63.09 -46.19
CA GLY A 76 -1.80 63.72 -45.73
C GLY A 76 -1.75 65.21 -46.00
N LYS A 77 -0.98 65.95 -45.18
CA LYS A 77 -0.61 67.34 -45.48
C LYS A 77 0.46 67.37 -46.55
N GLN A 78 0.42 68.44 -47.35
CA GLN A 78 0.95 68.58 -48.72
C GLN A 78 2.38 68.06 -49.00
N ASN A 79 3.23 67.86 -47.98
CA ASN A 79 4.64 67.48 -48.14
C ASN A 79 5.08 66.21 -47.41
N ASN A 80 4.17 65.39 -46.84
CA ASN A 80 4.55 64.10 -46.27
C ASN A 80 3.42 63.08 -46.47
N TRP A 81 3.49 62.36 -47.59
CA TRP A 81 2.53 61.33 -47.99
C TRP A 81 3.00 59.99 -47.42
N TRP A 82 2.27 59.41 -46.48
CA TRP A 82 2.64 58.10 -45.93
C TRP A 82 1.94 57.00 -46.73
N ASN A 83 2.75 56.01 -47.17
CA ASN A 83 2.42 54.69 -47.74
C ASN A 83 1.01 54.52 -48.34
N ASN A 84 0.94 54.49 -49.67
CA ASN A 84 -0.29 54.25 -50.44
C ASN A 84 -0.94 52.91 -50.08
N VAL A 85 -2.17 52.93 -49.57
CA VAL A 85 -3.04 51.74 -49.57
C VAL A 85 -3.84 51.77 -50.87
N LYS A 86 -3.54 50.83 -51.77
CA LYS A 86 -4.34 50.60 -52.98
C LYS A 86 -5.59 49.81 -52.60
N LEU A 87 -6.78 50.18 -53.07
CA LEU A 87 -8.04 49.45 -52.86
C LEU A 87 -8.78 49.30 -54.21
N GLU A 88 -8.51 48.24 -54.95
CA GLU A 88 -9.18 47.78 -56.17
C GLU A 88 -10.60 47.25 -55.88
N VAL A 89 -11.65 47.89 -56.39
CA VAL A 89 -13.04 47.39 -56.24
C VAL A 89 -13.30 46.33 -57.31
N GLN A 90 -13.65 45.11 -56.91
CA GLN A 90 -14.00 44.03 -57.83
C GLN A 90 -15.48 44.06 -58.22
N ARG A 91 -15.83 43.44 -59.37
CA ARG A 91 -17.13 43.51 -60.04
C ARG A 91 -18.38 43.21 -59.18
N GLU A 92 -18.23 42.62 -58.00
CA GLU A 92 -19.34 42.28 -57.09
C GLU A 92 -19.39 43.12 -55.80
N GLY A 93 -18.67 44.25 -55.76
CA GLY A 93 -18.70 45.20 -54.65
C GLY A 93 -17.69 44.91 -53.52
N GLY A 94 -16.84 43.89 -53.70
CA GLY A 94 -15.74 43.63 -52.77
C GLY A 94 -14.54 44.55 -53.03
N VAL A 95 -13.92 45.07 -51.97
CA VAL A 95 -12.77 45.99 -52.05
C VAL A 95 -11.49 45.20 -51.75
N SER A 96 -10.53 45.19 -52.68
CA SER A 96 -9.25 44.46 -52.65
C SER A 96 -8.05 45.39 -52.61
N ALA A 97 -7.07 45.25 -51.73
CA ALA A 97 -5.75 45.82 -51.99
C ALA A 97 -4.93 44.87 -52.87
N ARG A 98 -4.29 45.39 -53.93
CA ARG A 98 -3.33 44.63 -54.78
C ARG A 98 -2.22 43.95 -53.96
N ASN A 99 -2.03 44.39 -52.70
CA ASN A 99 -1.19 43.78 -51.68
C ASN A 99 -1.94 43.71 -50.33
N GLY A 100 -2.96 42.86 -50.13
CA GLY A 100 -3.28 42.49 -48.74
C GLY A 100 -4.70 42.22 -48.28
N MET A 101 -5.75 42.82 -48.85
CA MET A 101 -7.02 42.93 -48.12
C MET A 101 -8.24 42.95 -49.04
N PHE A 102 -9.05 41.89 -49.02
CA PHE A 102 -10.35 41.83 -49.68
C PHE A 102 -11.47 41.84 -48.62
N MET A 103 -12.57 42.56 -48.83
CA MET A 103 -13.80 42.41 -48.02
C MET A 103 -14.99 42.05 -48.91
N ASP A 104 -15.80 41.07 -48.50
CA ASP A 104 -17.12 40.78 -49.10
C ASP A 104 -18.17 40.69 -47.98
N ARG A 105 -19.43 41.06 -48.26
CA ARG A 105 -20.65 41.10 -47.41
C ARG A 105 -20.53 40.49 -45.98
N SER A 106 -19.68 41.09 -45.13
CA SER A 106 -19.38 40.77 -43.71
C SER A 106 -18.11 39.98 -43.35
N HIS A 107 -17.23 39.62 -44.29
CA HIS A 107 -15.94 38.97 -44.02
C HIS A 107 -14.75 39.77 -44.57
N LEU A 108 -13.69 39.91 -43.77
CA LEU A 108 -12.39 40.47 -44.16
C LEU A 108 -11.42 39.32 -44.47
N TYR A 109 -10.96 39.24 -45.72
CA TYR A 109 -9.95 38.32 -46.21
C TYR A 109 -8.61 39.07 -46.33
N LEU A 110 -7.60 38.63 -45.58
CA LEU A 110 -6.23 39.17 -45.71
C LEU A 110 -5.45 38.25 -46.67
N VAL A 111 -5.08 38.74 -47.85
CA VAL A 111 -4.24 38.00 -48.82
C VAL A 111 -2.90 38.72 -48.91
N ALA A 112 -1.92 38.27 -48.16
CA ALA A 112 -0.61 38.92 -48.14
C ALA A 112 0.29 38.39 -49.26
N ASP A 113 0.69 39.31 -50.14
CA ASP A 113 1.88 39.18 -50.98
C ASP A 113 2.73 40.43 -50.74
N TRP A 114 3.87 40.27 -50.06
CA TRP A 114 4.87 41.34 -49.93
C TRP A 114 6.12 41.04 -50.76
N ASP A 115 6.35 39.81 -51.20
CA ASP A 115 7.65 39.43 -51.74
C ASP A 115 7.70 38.67 -53.05
N ASN A 116 6.58 38.40 -53.75
CA ASN A 116 6.50 38.09 -55.19
C ASN A 116 7.66 37.26 -55.79
N ILE A 117 8.30 36.40 -54.99
CA ILE A 117 9.51 35.65 -55.31
C ILE A 117 9.30 34.28 -54.65
N GLY A 118 8.59 33.42 -55.38
CA GLY A 118 8.27 32.04 -54.99
C GLY A 118 6.84 31.86 -54.48
N ASN A 119 6.34 30.64 -54.61
CA ASN A 119 4.96 30.22 -54.34
C ASN A 119 4.57 30.24 -52.84
N ARG A 120 4.96 31.26 -52.05
CA ARG A 120 4.65 31.33 -50.60
C ARG A 120 3.79 32.55 -50.29
N GLU A 121 2.50 32.32 -50.12
CA GLU A 121 1.47 33.33 -49.78
C GLU A 121 1.33 33.51 -48.24
N ASP A 122 2.37 34.05 -47.59
CA ASP A 122 2.38 34.19 -46.13
C ASP A 122 1.81 35.55 -45.66
N ILE A 123 0.90 35.54 -44.68
CA ILE A 123 0.42 36.75 -43.99
C ILE A 123 1.35 37.12 -42.86
N VAL A 124 2.00 38.29 -42.94
CA VAL A 124 3.01 38.74 -41.97
C VAL A 124 2.58 40.01 -41.25
N PHE A 125 2.66 39.99 -39.92
CA PHE A 125 2.49 41.15 -39.05
C PHE A 125 3.82 41.51 -38.39
N GLY A 126 4.23 42.77 -38.51
CA GLY A 126 5.47 43.27 -37.90
C GLY A 126 5.38 44.74 -37.50
N PHE A 127 6.30 45.18 -36.64
CA PHE A 127 6.33 46.52 -36.05
C PHE A 127 7.68 47.22 -36.29
N ASN A 128 7.78 48.50 -35.94
CA ASN A 128 9.01 49.32 -35.91
C ASN A 128 9.68 49.64 -37.26
N GLY A 129 8.96 49.54 -38.38
CA GLY A 129 9.48 50.00 -39.68
C GLY A 129 8.37 50.23 -40.70
N ASN A 130 8.56 51.24 -41.55
CA ASN A 130 7.74 51.46 -42.75
C ASN A 130 8.43 50.93 -44.03
N ARG A 131 9.64 50.36 -43.88
CA ARG A 131 10.45 49.76 -44.94
C ARG A 131 10.69 48.28 -44.63
N ARG A 132 10.63 47.42 -45.65
CA ARG A 132 10.79 45.96 -45.53
C ARG A 132 12.03 45.54 -44.73
N SER A 133 13.15 46.24 -44.91
CA SER A 133 14.42 45.95 -44.24
C SER A 133 14.46 46.29 -42.75
N THR A 134 13.47 47.03 -42.24
CA THR A 134 13.43 47.50 -40.84
C THR A 134 12.22 46.98 -40.06
N ILE A 135 11.27 46.30 -40.72
CA ILE A 135 10.12 45.67 -40.04
C ILE A 135 10.61 44.50 -39.18
N GLN A 136 10.25 44.52 -37.90
CA GLN A 136 10.43 43.38 -37.01
C GLN A 136 9.17 42.50 -37.03
N GLU A 137 9.27 41.34 -37.69
CA GLU A 137 8.20 40.33 -37.72
C GLU A 137 7.83 39.84 -36.31
N LYS A 138 6.53 39.82 -36.00
CA LYS A 138 5.98 39.31 -34.73
C LYS A 138 5.00 38.17 -34.93
N MET A 139 4.29 38.09 -36.05
CA MET A 139 3.36 37.00 -36.35
C MET A 139 3.35 36.71 -37.85
N ARG A 140 3.18 35.44 -38.21
CA ARG A 140 3.07 34.96 -39.59
C ARG A 140 2.04 33.85 -39.72
N LEU A 141 1.14 33.89 -40.69
CA LEU A 141 0.36 32.72 -41.13
C LEU A 141 0.89 32.29 -42.50
N THR A 142 1.43 31.08 -42.61
CA THR A 142 1.97 30.58 -43.88
C THR A 142 0.86 30.11 -44.82
N ASP A 143 1.15 30.06 -46.11
CA ASP A 143 0.34 29.39 -47.14
C ASP A 143 0.00 27.92 -46.80
N GLN A 144 0.89 27.25 -46.06
CA GLN A 144 0.68 25.88 -45.53
C GLN A 144 -0.21 25.84 -44.26
N GLY A 145 -0.85 26.96 -43.87
CA GLY A 145 -1.76 27.06 -42.73
C GLY A 145 -1.08 27.01 -41.35
N ARG A 146 0.15 27.50 -41.22
CA ARG A 146 0.89 27.53 -39.94
C ARG A 146 0.99 28.95 -39.39
N LEU A 147 0.49 29.16 -38.17
CA LEU A 147 0.58 30.42 -37.43
C LEU A 147 1.85 30.44 -36.56
N GLY A 148 2.86 31.23 -36.93
CA GLY A 148 4.00 31.57 -36.09
C GLY A 148 3.76 32.87 -35.32
N ILE A 149 4.12 32.92 -34.05
CA ILE A 149 4.23 34.17 -33.27
C ILE A 149 5.64 34.21 -32.66
N GLY A 150 6.40 35.25 -32.97
CA GLY A 150 7.81 35.41 -32.59
C GLY A 150 8.81 34.52 -33.35
N THR A 151 8.38 33.87 -34.44
CA THR A 151 9.24 33.05 -35.33
C THR A 151 8.84 33.22 -36.79
N SER A 152 9.84 33.36 -37.67
CA SER A 152 9.67 33.39 -39.11
C SER A 152 9.69 32.00 -39.78
N ASN A 153 9.95 30.94 -39.01
CA ASN A 153 9.93 29.56 -39.48
C ASN A 153 9.03 28.70 -38.58
N PRO A 154 7.70 28.80 -38.71
CA PRO A 154 6.77 28.01 -37.90
C PRO A 154 6.88 26.51 -38.26
N LYS A 155 7.10 25.66 -37.25
CA LYS A 155 7.29 24.22 -37.41
C LYS A 155 6.01 23.40 -37.25
N GLY A 156 4.93 24.02 -36.77
CA GLY A 156 3.62 23.40 -36.55
C GLY A 156 2.49 24.40 -36.81
N LYS A 157 1.23 23.95 -36.72
CA LYS A 157 0.03 24.79 -36.98
C LYS A 157 -0.02 26.07 -36.13
N LEU A 158 0.49 26.00 -34.89
CA LEU A 158 0.77 27.15 -34.05
C LEU A 158 2.19 27.00 -33.49
N HIS A 159 3.08 27.96 -33.74
CA HIS A 159 4.44 27.99 -33.20
C HIS A 159 4.68 29.32 -32.50
N LEU A 160 4.62 29.31 -31.17
CA LEU A 160 5.00 30.42 -30.32
C LEU A 160 6.49 30.29 -30.00
N LYS A 161 7.30 31.27 -30.41
CA LYS A 161 8.73 31.34 -30.09
C LYS A 161 9.00 32.65 -29.34
N HIS A 162 9.73 32.53 -28.24
CA HIS A 162 10.17 33.68 -27.46
C HIS A 162 11.69 33.62 -27.26
N SER A 163 12.32 34.78 -27.12
CA SER A 163 13.77 34.92 -27.03
C SER A 163 14.28 35.35 -25.65
N SER A 164 13.39 35.65 -24.69
CA SER A 164 13.81 36.12 -23.37
C SER A 164 13.81 34.98 -22.33
N THR A 165 14.81 35.02 -21.46
CA THR A 165 14.98 34.16 -20.28
C THR A 165 14.05 34.58 -19.13
N SER A 166 13.37 35.72 -19.28
CA SER A 166 12.41 36.27 -18.32
C SER A 166 11.00 35.78 -18.67
N TYR A 167 10.23 35.48 -17.62
CA TYR A 167 8.88 34.93 -17.69
C TYR A 167 7.86 35.83 -18.43
N ASP A 168 8.20 37.09 -18.68
CA ASP A 168 7.31 38.14 -19.20
C ASP A 168 7.15 38.12 -20.74
N GLY A 169 7.06 36.93 -21.34
CA GLY A 169 6.86 36.80 -22.79
C GLY A 169 7.00 35.40 -23.39
N SER A 170 7.34 34.39 -22.59
CA SER A 170 7.53 32.99 -23.03
C SER A 170 6.27 32.12 -22.94
N GLY A 171 5.14 32.67 -22.52
CA GLY A 171 3.94 31.89 -22.18
C GLY A 171 2.87 31.88 -23.25
N PHE A 172 2.26 30.72 -23.46
CA PHE A 172 0.84 30.68 -23.76
C PHE A 172 0.10 31.04 -22.47
N ILE A 173 -0.59 32.19 -22.50
CA ILE A 173 -1.32 32.78 -21.38
C ILE A 173 -2.82 32.55 -21.61
N LEU A 174 -3.48 31.92 -20.64
CA LEU A 174 -4.95 31.92 -20.53
C LEU A 174 -5.33 32.70 -19.28
N GLU A 175 -6.12 33.76 -19.48
CA GLU A 175 -6.62 34.61 -18.40
C GLU A 175 -8.14 34.45 -18.26
N ASN A 176 -8.63 34.55 -17.03
CA ASN A 176 -10.07 34.67 -16.75
C ASN A 176 -10.39 36.11 -16.33
N ASN A 177 -11.61 36.57 -16.60
CA ASN A 177 -12.12 37.93 -16.39
C ASN A 177 -12.02 38.44 -14.93
N THR A 178 -11.74 37.57 -13.96
CA THR A 178 -11.50 37.94 -12.56
C THR A 178 -9.99 38.00 -12.31
N SER A 179 -9.43 39.21 -12.39
CA SER A 179 -8.00 39.52 -12.26
C SER A 179 -7.23 38.60 -11.29
N SER A 180 -6.16 37.99 -11.82
CA SER A 180 -5.09 37.24 -11.13
C SER A 180 -5.13 35.70 -11.16
N SER A 181 -5.64 35.06 -12.21
CA SER A 181 -5.26 33.67 -12.50
C SER A 181 -4.87 33.52 -13.96
N VAL A 182 -3.58 33.73 -14.21
CA VAL A 182 -2.95 33.42 -15.50
C VAL A 182 -2.50 31.97 -15.43
N TYR A 183 -3.07 31.11 -16.27
CA TYR A 183 -2.48 29.80 -16.53
C TYR A 183 -1.31 30.00 -17.50
N ASN A 184 -0.12 29.69 -17.03
CA ASN A 184 1.11 29.82 -17.80
C ASN A 184 1.65 28.43 -18.15
N ILE A 185 1.80 28.17 -19.46
CA ILE A 185 2.65 27.09 -19.96
C ILE A 185 3.94 27.72 -20.47
N ILE A 186 5.06 27.44 -19.81
CA ILE A 186 6.36 28.03 -20.15
C ILE A 186 7.38 26.93 -20.36
N ASN A 187 8.16 27.04 -21.44
CA ASN A 187 9.39 26.30 -21.60
C ASN A 187 10.58 27.20 -21.22
N SER A 188 11.37 26.79 -20.23
CA SER A 188 12.61 27.48 -19.86
C SER A 188 13.69 26.47 -19.51
N ASN A 189 14.90 26.66 -20.03
CA ASN A 189 16.03 25.74 -19.88
C ASN A 189 15.67 24.27 -20.18
N ASN A 190 14.87 24.05 -21.24
CA ASN A 190 14.34 22.73 -21.64
C ASN A 190 13.42 22.04 -20.61
N ASN A 191 12.91 22.78 -19.63
CA ASN A 191 11.92 22.28 -18.67
C ASN A 191 10.54 22.87 -18.97
N LEU A 192 9.49 22.09 -18.71
CA LEU A 192 8.12 22.54 -18.82
C LEU A 192 7.58 22.96 -17.45
N PHE A 193 7.03 24.16 -17.40
CA PHE A 193 6.38 24.72 -16.23
C PHE A 193 4.90 24.92 -16.51
N ILE A 194 4.06 24.40 -15.62
CA ILE A 194 2.61 24.60 -15.63
C ILE A 194 2.18 25.07 -14.24
N GLY A 195 1.60 26.27 -14.17
CA GLY A 195 1.18 26.86 -12.90
C GLY A 195 0.27 28.07 -13.03
N PHE A 196 -0.24 28.52 -11.89
CA PHE A 196 -1.07 29.71 -11.77
C PHE A 196 -0.25 30.85 -11.19
N ASN A 197 -0.37 32.03 -11.78
CA ASN A 197 0.10 33.27 -11.15
C ASN A 197 -1.04 33.83 -10.28
N ASN A 198 -1.06 33.46 -8.98
CA ASN A 198 -2.05 33.98 -8.03
C ASN A 198 -1.38 34.98 -7.08
N ASN A 199 -1.46 36.27 -7.39
CA ASN A 199 -1.03 37.38 -6.52
C ASN A 199 -1.84 37.52 -5.20
N ARG A 200 -2.77 36.60 -4.88
CA ARG A 200 -3.72 36.73 -3.75
C ARG A 200 -3.50 35.80 -2.56
N ASN A 201 -2.49 34.93 -2.55
CA ASN A 201 -2.22 34.06 -1.40
C ASN A 201 -0.86 34.38 -0.77
N SER A 202 -0.88 35.20 0.29
CA SER A 202 0.28 35.72 1.03
C SER A 202 1.06 34.67 1.84
N ASN A 203 0.70 33.38 1.76
CA ASN A 203 1.38 32.31 2.50
C ASN A 203 2.47 31.59 1.69
N PHE A 204 2.84 32.10 0.52
CA PHE A 204 3.92 31.57 -0.30
C PHE A 204 4.74 32.73 -0.91
N PRO A 205 6.08 32.66 -0.91
CA PRO A 205 6.94 33.79 -1.22
C PRO A 205 6.66 34.38 -2.61
N GLN A 206 6.41 35.70 -2.64
CA GLN A 206 5.86 36.49 -3.76
C GLN A 206 6.73 36.60 -5.03
N ASN A 207 7.85 35.87 -5.14
CA ASN A 207 8.75 35.94 -6.30
C ASN A 207 9.05 34.56 -6.92
N SER A 208 8.38 33.50 -6.48
CA SER A 208 8.46 32.18 -7.08
C SER A 208 7.13 31.84 -7.75
N TYR A 209 7.15 31.61 -9.06
CA TYR A 209 6.07 30.90 -9.73
C TYR A 209 5.79 29.64 -8.92
N GLN A 210 4.58 29.48 -8.39
CA GLN A 210 4.22 28.26 -7.67
C GLN A 210 4.21 27.12 -8.67
N HIS A 211 5.34 26.44 -8.80
CA HIS A 211 5.51 25.30 -9.69
C HIS A 211 4.69 24.13 -9.14
N ARG A 212 3.39 24.12 -9.46
CA ARG A 212 2.47 23.04 -9.06
C ARG A 212 2.74 21.79 -9.88
N PHE A 213 3.11 21.94 -11.15
CA PHE A 213 3.51 20.85 -12.02
C PHE A 213 4.75 21.27 -12.84
N PHE A 214 5.80 20.49 -12.71
CA PHE A 214 7.11 20.73 -13.32
C PHE A 214 7.57 19.45 -14.02
N ILE A 215 8.01 19.55 -15.28
CA ILE A 215 8.70 18.45 -15.95
C ILE A 215 10.12 18.89 -16.24
N LYS A 216 11.07 18.21 -15.62
CA LYS A 216 12.51 18.38 -15.86
C LYS A 216 12.87 17.78 -17.22
N SER A 217 13.89 18.31 -17.88
CA SER A 217 14.32 17.87 -19.21
C SER A 217 14.67 16.37 -19.31
N ASN A 218 14.97 15.71 -18.18
CA ASN A 218 15.20 14.26 -18.08
C ASN A 218 13.91 13.42 -17.88
N GLY A 219 12.73 14.06 -17.97
CA GLY A 219 11.41 13.45 -17.83
C GLY A 219 10.93 13.28 -16.39
N ASN A 220 11.65 13.76 -15.38
CA ASN A 220 11.17 13.72 -14.00
C ASN A 220 10.06 14.75 -13.78
N ILE A 221 8.96 14.31 -13.17
CA ILE A 221 7.79 15.13 -12.87
C ILE A 221 7.83 15.54 -11.40
N GLY A 222 7.84 16.84 -11.14
CA GLY A 222 7.68 17.44 -9.81
C GLY A 222 6.28 18.01 -9.63
N ILE A 223 5.62 17.66 -8.53
CA ILE A 223 4.38 18.30 -8.10
C ILE A 223 4.68 19.05 -6.79
N GLY A 224 4.61 20.38 -6.82
CA GLY A 224 5.00 21.24 -5.70
C GLY A 224 6.52 21.34 -5.46
N THR A 225 7.34 20.91 -6.43
CA THR A 225 8.81 20.99 -6.38
C THR A 225 9.41 21.16 -7.78
N THR A 226 10.49 21.94 -7.87
CA THR A 226 11.30 22.10 -9.09
C THR A 226 12.55 21.22 -9.12
N ASP A 227 12.82 20.49 -8.05
CA ASP A 227 13.91 19.52 -8.01
C ASP A 227 13.36 18.11 -7.70
N PRO A 228 12.70 17.47 -8.68
CA PRO A 228 12.20 16.12 -8.53
C PRO A 228 13.36 15.13 -8.39
N LYS A 229 13.39 14.40 -7.28
CA LYS A 229 14.46 13.44 -6.93
C LYS A 229 14.29 12.08 -7.62
N GLU A 230 13.10 11.79 -8.15
CA GLU A 230 12.73 10.56 -8.85
C GLU A 230 11.77 10.89 -10.01
N LYS A 231 11.33 9.89 -10.79
CA LYS A 231 10.44 10.07 -11.96
C LYS A 231 9.15 10.82 -11.64
N LEU A 232 8.59 10.59 -10.46
CA LEU A 232 7.50 11.39 -9.90
C LEU A 232 7.89 11.78 -8.47
N HIS A 233 7.96 13.08 -8.18
CA HIS A 233 8.21 13.61 -6.85
C HIS A 233 7.08 14.56 -6.47
N VAL A 234 6.27 14.16 -5.49
CA VAL A 234 5.26 15.03 -4.88
C VAL A 234 5.84 15.60 -3.59
N ASN A 235 5.98 16.91 -3.53
CA ASN A 235 6.35 17.62 -2.30
C ASN A 235 5.07 17.98 -1.53
N GLY A 236 4.54 17.00 -0.79
CA GLY A 236 3.30 17.12 -0.04
C GLY A 236 2.52 15.80 0.04
N ASN A 237 1.27 15.88 0.48
CA ASN A 237 0.37 14.72 0.56
C ASN A 237 -0.29 14.44 -0.79
N SER A 238 -0.44 13.16 -1.14
CA SER A 238 -1.19 12.71 -2.31
C SER A 238 -2.52 12.11 -1.86
N PHE A 239 -3.63 12.54 -2.47
CA PHE A 239 -4.93 11.90 -2.31
C PHE A 239 -5.23 11.05 -3.54
N LEU A 240 -5.32 9.74 -3.36
CA LEU A 240 -5.55 8.77 -4.43
C LEU A 240 -6.88 8.04 -4.19
N LYS A 241 -7.65 7.80 -5.25
CA LYS A 241 -8.87 7.00 -5.23
C LYS A 241 -8.68 5.76 -6.09
N GLY A 242 -8.91 4.58 -5.51
CA GLY A 242 -8.72 3.28 -6.19
C GLY A 242 -7.56 2.47 -5.60
N ASN A 243 -7.03 1.53 -6.38
CA ASN A 243 -5.93 0.66 -5.97
C ASN A 243 -4.57 1.33 -6.21
N PHE A 244 -3.63 1.14 -5.28
CA PHE A 244 -2.23 1.48 -5.46
C PHE A 244 -1.43 0.19 -5.67
N GLN A 245 -0.93 -0.02 -6.88
CA GLN A 245 -0.20 -1.23 -7.27
C GLN A 245 1.29 -0.91 -7.47
N LEU A 246 2.15 -1.77 -6.96
CA LEU A 246 3.60 -1.73 -7.19
C LEU A 246 4.02 -3.01 -7.92
N PHE A 247 4.91 -2.87 -8.89
CA PHE A 247 5.55 -3.98 -9.58
C PHE A 247 6.96 -4.20 -9.02
N ALA A 248 7.46 -5.42 -9.10
CA ALA A 248 8.84 -5.74 -8.71
C ALA A 248 9.85 -4.90 -9.51
N ASN A 249 10.91 -4.44 -8.85
CA ASN A 249 11.95 -3.61 -9.47
C ASN A 249 12.67 -4.31 -10.63
N GLU A 250 12.68 -5.64 -10.61
CA GLU A 250 13.35 -6.52 -11.55
C GLU A 250 12.63 -6.57 -12.92
N GLY A 251 11.38 -6.10 -12.97
CA GLY A 251 10.55 -6.01 -14.17
C GLY A 251 9.47 -7.10 -14.24
N GLU A 252 8.64 -7.01 -15.29
CA GLU A 252 7.59 -8.00 -15.55
C GLU A 252 8.20 -9.39 -15.81
N ASN A 253 7.49 -10.44 -15.38
CA ASN A 253 7.90 -11.84 -15.52
C ASN A 253 9.22 -12.21 -14.82
N LYS A 254 9.62 -11.45 -13.78
CA LYS A 254 10.75 -11.82 -12.91
C LYS A 254 10.31 -11.87 -11.46
N SER A 255 10.79 -12.88 -10.74
CA SER A 255 10.73 -12.89 -9.27
C SER A 255 11.57 -11.73 -8.75
N GLY A 256 11.02 -10.99 -7.79
CA GLY A 256 11.62 -9.74 -7.36
C GLY A 256 10.88 -9.07 -6.21
N THR A 257 11.31 -7.88 -5.83
CA THR A 257 10.77 -7.16 -4.67
C THR A 257 10.25 -5.78 -5.06
N ALA A 258 9.03 -5.48 -4.62
CA ALA A 258 8.48 -4.13 -4.60
C ALA A 258 8.60 -3.54 -3.19
N TYR A 259 8.94 -2.26 -3.08
CA TYR A 259 9.19 -1.63 -1.79
C TYR A 259 8.18 -0.51 -1.50
N ILE A 260 7.62 -0.55 -0.29
CA ILE A 260 7.06 0.62 0.38
C ILE A 260 7.99 0.92 1.55
N GLN A 261 8.58 2.12 1.57
CA GLN A 261 9.59 2.48 2.57
C GLN A 261 9.36 3.90 3.09
N GLY A 262 9.50 4.07 4.40
CA GLY A 262 9.80 5.38 5.00
C GLY A 262 11.30 5.61 4.88
N ARG A 263 11.73 6.64 4.16
CA ARG A 263 13.15 6.90 3.92
C ARG A 263 13.46 8.38 3.92
N ASP A 264 14.52 8.73 4.62
CA ASP A 264 15.23 9.99 4.45
C ASP A 264 16.64 9.68 3.92
N LYS A 265 17.03 10.39 2.86
CA LYS A 265 18.34 10.22 2.22
C LYS A 265 19.44 11.03 2.93
N SER A 266 19.12 11.77 4.00
CA SER A 266 20.10 12.53 4.81
C SER A 266 21.10 11.65 5.56
N GLY A 267 20.71 10.41 5.90
CA GLY A 267 21.54 9.47 6.66
C GLY A 267 21.59 9.71 8.17
N SER A 268 20.84 10.67 8.71
CA SER A 268 20.89 11.05 10.14
C SER A 268 19.58 10.89 10.91
N SER A 269 18.49 10.54 10.23
CA SER A 269 17.16 10.46 10.85
C SER A 269 16.65 9.03 10.99
N ASN A 270 15.85 8.81 12.04
CA ASN A 270 15.17 7.56 12.34
C ASN A 270 13.71 7.66 11.87
N ILE A 271 13.35 6.95 10.81
CA ILE A 271 12.01 7.00 10.22
C ILE A 271 11.37 5.61 10.24
N GLY A 272 10.16 5.54 10.79
CA GLY A 272 9.33 4.34 10.76
C GLY A 272 8.30 4.35 9.62
N LEU A 273 7.55 3.26 9.49
CA LEU A 273 6.44 3.13 8.55
C LEU A 273 5.16 2.78 9.31
N GLN A 274 4.02 3.37 8.93
CA GLN A 274 2.74 3.09 9.58
C GLN A 274 1.62 2.88 8.57
N LEU A 275 0.88 1.80 8.74
CA LEU A 275 -0.33 1.46 7.99
C LEU A 275 -1.54 1.65 8.89
N ARG A 276 -2.54 2.39 8.38
CA ARG A 276 -3.75 2.74 9.11
C ARG A 276 -4.98 2.39 8.29
N SER A 277 -6.05 2.03 8.98
CA SER A 277 -7.38 1.87 8.39
C SER A 277 -8.35 2.81 9.09
N GLN A 278 -9.61 2.84 8.63
CA GLN A 278 -10.66 3.61 9.28
C GLN A 278 -11.88 2.72 9.49
N LYS A 279 -12.45 2.75 10.69
CA LYS A 279 -13.74 2.12 11.00
C LYS A 279 -14.66 3.16 11.61
N MET A 280 -15.80 3.42 10.95
CA MET A 280 -16.82 4.38 11.42
C MET A 280 -16.25 5.78 11.76
N GLY A 281 -15.36 6.29 10.90
CA GLY A 281 -14.73 7.61 11.11
C GLY A 281 -13.46 7.61 11.98
N ASN A 282 -13.21 6.54 12.75
CA ASN A 282 -12.02 6.46 13.61
C ASN A 282 -10.84 5.85 12.86
N ILE A 283 -9.69 6.53 12.91
CA ILE A 283 -8.43 6.01 12.39
C ILE A 283 -7.91 4.91 13.32
N ILE A 284 -7.60 3.75 12.77
CA ILE A 284 -7.06 2.59 13.46
C ILE A 284 -5.60 2.41 13.04
N ASN A 285 -4.70 2.32 14.03
CA ASN A 285 -3.31 1.97 13.82
C ASN A 285 -3.20 0.45 13.68
N ALA A 286 -3.12 -0.04 12.44
CA ALA A 286 -3.15 -1.47 12.16
C ALA A 286 -1.76 -2.11 12.29
N LEU A 287 -0.76 -1.53 11.60
CA LEU A 287 0.61 -2.03 11.59
C LEU A 287 1.60 -0.86 11.67
N LYS A 288 2.61 -0.98 12.51
CA LYS A 288 3.74 -0.04 12.59
C LYS A 288 5.06 -0.78 12.52
N ILE A 289 6.01 -0.22 11.77
CA ILE A 289 7.41 -0.61 11.78
C ILE A 289 8.20 0.56 12.36
N ASN A 290 8.86 0.34 13.49
CA ASN A 290 9.75 1.34 14.11
C ASN A 290 11.08 1.46 13.35
N PRO A 291 11.85 2.54 13.54
CA PRO A 291 13.16 2.71 12.89
C PRO A 291 14.18 1.61 13.20
N ASP A 292 14.01 0.86 14.29
CA ASP A 292 14.81 -0.29 14.71
C ASP A 292 14.35 -1.63 14.07
N GLY A 293 13.33 -1.57 13.21
CA GLY A 293 12.75 -2.71 12.51
C GLY A 293 11.73 -3.51 13.31
N ASN A 294 11.34 -3.07 14.51
CA ASN A 294 10.32 -3.75 15.30
C ASN A 294 8.92 -3.54 14.70
N ILE A 295 8.13 -4.63 14.62
CA ILE A 295 6.79 -4.64 14.03
C ILE A 295 5.73 -4.68 15.14
N GLY A 296 4.86 -3.69 15.18
CA GLY A 296 3.69 -3.65 16.04
C GLY A 296 2.41 -3.88 15.24
N VAL A 297 1.56 -4.82 15.68
CA VAL A 297 0.20 -5.02 15.17
C VAL A 297 -0.78 -4.63 16.27
N GLY A 298 -1.58 -3.60 16.02
CA GLY A 298 -2.48 -3.02 17.04
C GLY A 298 -1.78 -2.16 18.12
N THR A 299 -0.45 -2.01 18.06
CA THR A 299 0.35 -1.14 18.94
C THR A 299 1.19 -0.15 18.14
N THR A 300 1.45 1.03 18.71
CA THR A 300 2.30 2.08 18.11
C THR A 300 3.69 2.19 18.71
N ALA A 301 4.01 1.37 19.71
CA ALA A 301 5.31 1.39 20.38
C ALA A 301 5.77 -0.05 20.67
N PRO A 302 6.02 -0.87 19.63
CA PRO A 302 6.49 -2.23 19.83
C PRO A 302 7.85 -2.23 20.54
N SER A 303 7.96 -2.92 21.68
CA SER A 303 9.22 -3.14 22.39
C SER A 303 9.94 -4.41 21.95
N GLU A 304 9.23 -5.28 21.22
CA GLU A 304 9.76 -6.54 20.67
C GLU A 304 9.78 -6.55 19.15
N LYS A 305 10.50 -7.52 18.55
CA LYS A 305 10.61 -7.64 17.09
C LYS A 305 9.26 -7.80 16.39
N LEU A 306 8.34 -8.52 17.01
CA LEU A 306 6.94 -8.60 16.62
C LEU A 306 6.07 -8.54 17.90
N GLU A 307 5.27 -7.50 18.03
CA GLU A 307 4.35 -7.32 19.16
C GLU A 307 2.91 -7.17 18.65
N ILE A 308 2.01 -8.02 19.15
CA ILE A 308 0.60 -8.05 18.73
C ILE A 308 -0.27 -7.73 19.95
N HIS A 309 -1.03 -6.63 19.88
CA HIS A 309 -2.03 -6.30 20.89
C HIS A 309 -3.39 -6.84 20.45
N GLY A 310 -3.75 -8.01 20.98
CA GLY A 310 -4.98 -8.73 20.65
C GLY A 310 -4.71 -10.19 20.30
N ASN A 311 -5.68 -10.84 19.67
CA ASN A 311 -5.57 -12.25 19.31
C ASN A 311 -4.84 -12.41 17.97
N LEU A 312 -3.89 -13.36 17.90
CA LEU A 312 -3.30 -13.83 16.65
C LEU A 312 -4.03 -15.10 16.20
N LYS A 313 -4.62 -15.06 15.01
CA LYS A 313 -5.10 -16.28 14.33
C LYS A 313 -4.01 -16.76 13.38
N THR A 314 -3.33 -17.85 13.74
CA THR A 314 -2.52 -18.63 12.80
C THR A 314 -3.45 -19.52 11.97
N GLY A 315 -3.12 -19.80 10.70
CA GLY A 315 -4.05 -20.42 9.74
C GLY A 315 -4.68 -21.75 10.19
N ILE A 316 -5.70 -22.21 9.45
CA ILE A 316 -6.49 -23.41 9.76
C ILE A 316 -5.73 -24.75 9.65
N GLU A 317 -4.47 -24.75 9.24
CA GLU A 317 -3.70 -25.99 8.99
C GLU A 317 -2.41 -26.11 9.83
N HIS A 318 -1.97 -25.10 10.61
CA HIS A 318 -0.61 -25.14 11.19
C HIS A 318 -0.39 -24.48 12.58
N ASN A 319 0.58 -25.09 13.25
CA ASN A 319 1.25 -24.84 14.53
C ASN A 319 1.71 -23.38 14.76
N ILE A 320 1.73 -22.95 16.03
CA ILE A 320 2.57 -21.81 16.45
C ILE A 320 3.96 -22.37 16.72
N LEU A 321 4.89 -22.12 15.80
CA LEU A 321 6.31 -22.39 16.04
C LEU A 321 6.91 -21.24 16.85
N LEU A 322 7.26 -21.49 18.11
CA LEU A 322 8.04 -20.58 18.94
C LEU A 322 9.51 -21.03 18.89
N GLN A 323 10.27 -20.51 17.93
CA GLN A 323 11.67 -20.85 17.70
C GLN A 323 12.62 -19.74 18.17
N GLN A 324 13.69 -20.10 18.87
CA GLN A 324 14.82 -19.21 19.15
C GLN A 324 16.00 -19.60 18.23
N GLY A 325 16.39 -18.72 17.30
CA GLY A 325 17.64 -18.86 16.52
C GLY A 325 17.50 -19.21 15.03
N THR A 326 18.61 -19.02 14.30
CA THR A 326 18.75 -19.28 12.85
C THR A 326 18.61 -20.76 12.52
N LEU A 327 17.97 -21.06 11.38
CA LEU A 327 17.58 -22.37 10.82
C LEU A 327 18.69 -23.43 10.62
N SER A 328 19.90 -23.26 11.19
CA SER A 328 20.96 -24.27 11.08
C SER A 328 20.87 -25.37 12.14
N ASP A 329 20.13 -25.16 13.24
CA ASP A 329 20.30 -25.98 14.46
C ASP A 329 19.00 -26.63 14.99
N ASN A 330 17.91 -26.73 14.21
CA ASN A 330 16.74 -27.62 14.45
C ASN A 330 16.24 -27.76 15.92
N LYS A 331 16.28 -26.69 16.73
CA LYS A 331 15.88 -26.70 18.15
C LYS A 331 14.81 -25.64 18.39
N GLY A 332 13.56 -26.06 18.55
CA GLY A 332 12.43 -25.18 18.86
C GLY A 332 11.33 -25.91 19.63
N LEU A 333 10.54 -25.16 20.41
CA LEU A 333 9.35 -25.67 21.08
C LEU A 333 8.16 -25.56 20.12
N TYR A 334 7.53 -26.69 19.81
CA TYR A 334 6.28 -26.72 19.07
C TYR A 334 5.11 -26.71 20.05
N LEU A 335 4.21 -25.76 19.86
CA LEU A 335 2.88 -25.78 20.46
C LEU A 335 1.88 -26.07 19.34
N ILE A 336 1.37 -27.28 19.34
CA ILE A 336 0.31 -27.70 18.43
C ILE A 336 -0.97 -27.74 19.26
N GLY A 337 -1.83 -26.75 19.07
CA GLY A 337 -3.24 -26.90 19.40
C GLY A 337 -3.92 -27.43 18.16
N ASP A 338 -4.27 -28.71 18.15
CA ASP A 338 -4.92 -29.32 17.00
C ASP A 338 -6.33 -28.74 16.87
N ARG A 339 -6.62 -28.17 15.68
CA ARG A 339 -7.99 -27.89 15.25
C ARG A 339 -8.16 -28.40 13.84
N ASP A 340 -7.72 -29.63 13.58
CA ASP A 340 -8.09 -30.35 12.37
C ASP A 340 -9.63 -30.47 12.32
N ASN A 341 -10.20 -29.96 11.24
CA ASN A 341 -11.64 -29.86 11.00
C ASN A 341 -12.29 -31.23 10.70
N THR A 342 -11.70 -32.35 11.14
CA THR A 342 -12.09 -33.73 10.75
C THR A 342 -11.97 -34.82 11.82
N SER A 343 -11.57 -34.55 13.06
CA SER A 343 -11.68 -35.55 14.15
C SER A 343 -11.78 -34.89 15.52
N GLU A 344 -12.63 -35.44 16.38
CA GLU A 344 -13.23 -34.82 17.58
C GLU A 344 -12.28 -34.47 18.74
N SER A 345 -10.95 -34.54 18.59
CA SER A 345 -9.97 -34.41 19.69
C SER A 345 -9.10 -33.14 19.55
N GLU A 346 -9.36 -32.10 20.35
CA GLU A 346 -8.58 -30.85 20.42
C GLU A 346 -7.38 -30.97 21.38
N ASP A 347 -6.40 -31.81 21.05
CA ASP A 347 -5.27 -32.09 21.93
C ASP A 347 -4.19 -30.98 21.89
N ILE A 348 -3.55 -30.74 23.04
CA ILE A 348 -2.33 -29.92 23.14
C ILE A 348 -1.12 -30.85 23.18
N ILE A 349 -0.28 -30.76 22.15
CA ILE A 349 0.89 -31.62 22.01
C ILE A 349 2.17 -30.80 22.17
N PHE A 350 3.06 -31.29 23.04
CA PHE A 350 4.43 -30.84 23.20
C PHE A 350 5.39 -31.89 22.63
N GLY A 351 6.20 -31.49 21.65
CA GLY A 351 7.17 -32.36 21.01
C GLY A 351 8.43 -31.62 20.58
N PHE A 352 9.49 -32.39 20.32
CA PHE A 352 10.73 -31.90 19.76
C PHE A 352 11.04 -32.67 18.47
N ASP A 353 11.54 -31.96 17.47
CA ASP A 353 12.11 -32.48 16.21
C ASP A 353 11.18 -33.32 15.33
N GLY A 354 11.04 -32.89 14.07
CA GLY A 354 10.20 -33.46 13.02
C GLY A 354 9.96 -32.45 11.90
N ASN A 355 10.43 -32.74 10.68
CA ASN A 355 10.20 -31.91 9.48
C ASN A 355 8.74 -31.93 8.97
N SER A 356 7.83 -32.58 9.70
CA SER A 356 6.40 -32.76 9.40
C SER A 356 5.63 -33.17 10.67
N ARG A 357 4.29 -33.01 10.70
CA ARG A 357 3.41 -33.47 11.80
C ARG A 357 3.63 -34.95 12.15
N GLU A 358 3.97 -35.78 11.17
CA GLU A 358 4.23 -37.22 11.32
C GLU A 358 5.64 -37.55 11.85
N SER A 359 6.56 -36.59 11.87
CA SER A 359 7.93 -36.79 12.35
C SER A 359 8.22 -36.13 13.69
N ILE A 360 7.28 -35.38 14.25
CA ILE A 360 7.42 -34.77 15.59
C ILE A 360 7.48 -35.90 16.62
N GLN A 361 8.60 -35.98 17.35
CA GLN A 361 8.64 -36.85 18.53
C GLN A 361 7.86 -36.20 19.66
N GLU A 362 6.58 -36.57 19.76
CA GLU A 362 5.73 -36.24 20.89
C GLU A 362 6.40 -36.66 22.21
N LYS A 363 6.45 -35.73 23.16
CA LYS A 363 6.97 -35.98 24.52
C LYS A 363 5.89 -35.83 25.58
N MET A 364 4.90 -34.98 25.34
CA MET A 364 3.78 -34.76 26.25
C MET A 364 2.53 -34.38 25.46
N ARG A 365 1.37 -34.88 25.90
CA ARG A 365 0.06 -34.57 25.33
C ARG A 365 -0.92 -34.30 26.46
N LEU A 366 -1.72 -33.26 26.30
CA LEU A 366 -2.94 -33.06 27.05
C LEU A 366 -4.10 -33.25 26.08
N THR A 367 -4.90 -34.30 26.30
CA THR A 367 -6.08 -34.54 25.48
C THR A 367 -7.17 -33.52 25.80
N ASP A 368 -8.12 -33.33 24.89
CA ASP A 368 -9.33 -32.54 25.10
C ASP A 368 -10.21 -33.08 26.25
N GLU A 369 -10.19 -34.40 26.49
CA GLU A 369 -10.79 -35.04 27.66
C GLU A 369 -10.03 -34.78 28.98
N GLY A 370 -8.88 -34.10 28.91
CA GLY A 370 -8.06 -33.69 30.05
C GLY A 370 -7.17 -34.80 30.61
N TYR A 371 -6.66 -35.70 29.75
CA TYR A 371 -5.67 -36.71 30.12
C TYR A 371 -4.27 -36.21 29.77
N LEU A 372 -3.36 -36.23 30.74
CA LEU A 372 -1.97 -35.84 30.56
C LEU A 372 -1.09 -37.07 30.35
N GLY A 373 -0.64 -37.28 29.11
CA GLY A 373 0.37 -38.28 28.75
C GLY A 373 1.77 -37.67 28.72
N ILE A 374 2.76 -38.33 29.33
CA ILE A 374 4.18 -38.01 29.19
C ILE A 374 4.90 -39.26 28.66
N GLY A 375 5.46 -39.16 27.45
CA GLY A 375 6.07 -40.29 26.74
C GLY A 375 5.08 -41.31 26.16
N THR A 376 3.77 -41.04 26.25
CA THR A 376 2.69 -41.82 25.63
C THR A 376 1.74 -40.87 24.89
N ASN A 377 1.21 -41.32 23.76
CA ASN A 377 0.25 -40.59 22.93
C ASN A 377 -1.19 -41.11 23.09
N VAL A 378 -1.42 -42.11 23.94
CA VAL A 378 -2.74 -42.67 24.26
C VAL A 378 -2.84 -42.84 25.78
N PRO A 379 -2.86 -41.75 26.56
CA PRO A 379 -2.99 -41.86 28.01
C PRO A 379 -4.35 -42.45 28.37
N THR A 380 -4.34 -43.48 29.22
CA THR A 380 -5.52 -44.17 29.76
C THR A 380 -5.89 -43.70 31.17
N GLU A 381 -4.99 -42.98 31.82
CA GLU A 381 -5.16 -42.37 33.14
C GLU A 381 -4.99 -40.84 33.08
N LYS A 382 -5.62 -40.10 34.00
CA LYS A 382 -5.56 -38.62 34.02
C LYS A 382 -4.14 -38.07 34.00
N LEU A 383 -3.19 -38.80 34.57
CA LEU A 383 -1.76 -38.59 34.38
C LEU A 383 -1.11 -39.95 34.13
N GLU A 384 -0.63 -40.19 32.90
CA GLU A 384 0.11 -41.39 32.54
C GLU A 384 1.53 -41.02 32.09
N VAL A 385 2.53 -41.63 32.73
CA VAL A 385 3.94 -41.40 32.41
C VAL A 385 4.58 -42.72 31.98
N LEU A 386 4.97 -42.83 30.72
CA LEU A 386 5.73 -43.96 30.22
C LEU A 386 7.21 -43.79 30.57
N GLY A 387 7.57 -44.15 31.81
CA GLY A 387 8.94 -44.03 32.29
C GLY A 387 9.06 -44.05 33.81
N LYS A 388 10.26 -43.80 34.32
CA LYS A 388 10.49 -43.69 35.77
C LYS A 388 10.10 -42.29 36.25
N ILE A 389 9.28 -42.24 37.29
CA ILE A 389 8.96 -41.00 38.01
C ILE A 389 9.85 -40.93 39.26
N LYS A 390 10.60 -39.83 39.42
CA LYS A 390 11.29 -39.50 40.68
C LYS A 390 10.53 -38.35 41.34
N ALA A 391 9.84 -38.64 42.44
CA ALA A 391 9.12 -37.65 43.24
C ALA A 391 9.76 -37.52 44.63
N SER A 392 9.66 -36.33 45.24
CA SER A 392 10.09 -36.12 46.63
C SER A 392 9.11 -36.71 47.64
N SER A 393 7.82 -36.73 47.31
CA SER A 393 6.76 -37.33 48.12
C SER A 393 5.53 -37.62 47.26
N PHE A 394 4.72 -38.58 47.70
CA PHE A 394 3.38 -38.81 47.18
C PHE A 394 2.39 -38.58 48.32
N VAL A 395 1.44 -37.66 48.11
CA VAL A 395 0.37 -37.38 49.06
C VAL A 395 -0.93 -37.87 48.43
N THR A 396 -1.64 -38.70 49.17
CA THR A 396 -2.95 -39.23 48.75
C THR A 396 -3.97 -38.87 49.81
N SER A 397 -5.21 -38.58 49.39
CA SER A 397 -6.31 -38.32 50.32
C SER A 397 -6.82 -39.64 50.88
N LEU A 398 -6.56 -39.88 52.16
CA LEU A 398 -7.07 -41.05 52.89
C LEU A 398 -8.37 -40.67 53.62
N GLN A 399 -9.35 -41.57 53.56
CA GLN A 399 -10.61 -41.41 54.28
C GLN A 399 -10.51 -41.96 55.71
N SER A 400 -9.68 -42.98 55.94
CA SER A 400 -9.42 -43.59 57.23
C SER A 400 -8.01 -44.17 57.26
N PHE A 401 -7.39 -44.21 58.43
CA PHE A 401 -6.12 -44.88 58.70
C PHE A 401 -6.39 -46.05 59.68
N PRO A 402 -5.63 -47.17 59.65
CA PRO A 402 -5.98 -48.39 60.37
C PRO A 402 -6.03 -48.37 61.90
N ASP A 403 -5.85 -47.22 62.54
CA ASP A 403 -5.85 -47.06 64.00
C ASP A 403 -7.08 -47.68 64.72
N TYR A 404 -8.18 -47.86 63.99
CA TYR A 404 -9.38 -48.60 64.42
C TYR A 404 -9.12 -50.06 64.82
N VAL A 405 -7.98 -50.66 64.42
CA VAL A 405 -7.60 -52.02 64.84
C VAL A 405 -7.41 -52.09 66.36
N PHE A 406 -7.11 -50.98 67.01
CA PHE A 406 -6.95 -50.88 68.46
C PHE A 406 -8.24 -50.49 69.20
N ASP A 407 -9.35 -50.26 68.50
CA ASP A 407 -10.64 -49.95 69.14
C ASP A 407 -11.16 -51.15 69.95
N GLU A 408 -11.84 -50.88 71.07
CA GLU A 408 -12.37 -51.93 71.96
C GLU A 408 -13.37 -52.87 71.26
N ASP A 409 -14.09 -52.36 70.27
CA ASP A 409 -15.07 -53.11 69.48
C ASP A 409 -14.46 -53.84 68.26
N TYR A 410 -13.15 -53.73 68.04
CA TYR A 410 -12.48 -54.36 66.91
C TYR A 410 -12.46 -55.89 67.06
N LYS A 411 -13.05 -56.58 66.08
CA LYS A 411 -13.17 -58.04 66.08
C LYS A 411 -11.95 -58.69 65.45
N LEU A 412 -10.91 -58.89 66.25
CA LEU A 412 -9.71 -59.62 65.84
C LEU A 412 -10.06 -61.08 65.45
N GLN A 413 -9.82 -61.43 64.18
CA GLN A 413 -10.13 -62.75 63.64
C GLN A 413 -9.28 -63.85 64.32
N PRO A 414 -9.80 -65.03 64.65
CA PRO A 414 -8.96 -66.10 65.18
C PRO A 414 -7.88 -66.55 64.17
N LEU A 415 -6.64 -66.78 64.63
CA LEU A 415 -5.54 -67.30 63.79
C LEU A 415 -5.89 -68.62 63.08
N THR A 416 -6.78 -69.44 63.66
CA THR A 416 -7.29 -70.67 63.05
C THR A 416 -8.12 -70.41 61.80
N GLU A 417 -8.87 -69.31 61.75
CA GLU A 417 -9.64 -68.89 60.58
C GLU A 417 -8.73 -68.22 59.54
N ILE A 418 -7.78 -67.39 59.98
CA ILE A 418 -6.78 -66.79 59.09
C ILE A 418 -5.97 -67.88 58.37
N LYS A 419 -5.55 -68.92 59.09
CA LYS A 419 -4.84 -70.06 58.50
C LYS A 419 -5.66 -70.73 57.38
N LYS A 420 -6.94 -71.03 57.63
CA LYS A 420 -7.82 -71.61 56.61
C LYS A 420 -7.95 -70.70 55.38
N TYR A 421 -8.05 -69.38 55.59
CA TYR A 421 -8.13 -68.42 54.52
C TYR A 421 -6.85 -68.42 53.66
N VAL A 422 -5.67 -68.32 54.29
CA VAL A 422 -4.39 -68.31 53.57
C VAL A 422 -4.16 -69.61 52.80
N GLU A 423 -4.52 -70.76 53.36
CA GLU A 423 -4.44 -72.04 52.66
C GLU A 423 -5.31 -72.08 51.39
N MET A 424 -6.50 -71.46 51.43
CA MET A 424 -7.45 -71.41 50.31
C MET A 424 -7.12 -70.34 49.27
N HIS A 425 -6.67 -69.16 49.71
CA HIS A 425 -6.56 -67.96 48.87
C HIS A 425 -5.11 -67.54 48.56
N GLN A 426 -4.11 -68.05 49.28
CA GLN A 426 -2.68 -67.74 49.11
C GLN A 426 -2.31 -66.26 49.33
N HIS A 427 -3.15 -65.51 50.05
CA HIS A 427 -2.86 -64.16 50.54
C HIS A 427 -3.60 -63.91 51.86
N LEU A 428 -3.24 -62.84 52.57
CA LEU A 428 -3.92 -62.45 53.81
C LEU A 428 -5.33 -61.92 53.53
N PRO A 429 -6.28 -62.08 54.48
CA PRO A 429 -7.58 -61.43 54.40
C PRO A 429 -7.44 -59.92 54.17
N GLY A 430 -8.20 -59.39 53.21
CA GLY A 430 -8.16 -57.97 52.81
C GLY A 430 -7.03 -57.59 51.86
N MET A 431 -5.93 -58.36 51.78
CA MET A 431 -4.82 -58.07 50.85
C MET A 431 -5.18 -58.52 49.42
N PRO A 432 -4.90 -57.70 48.38
CA PRO A 432 -5.18 -58.11 47.00
C PRO A 432 -4.27 -59.27 46.57
N SER A 433 -4.81 -60.15 45.74
CA SER A 433 -4.06 -61.25 45.13
C SER A 433 -3.14 -60.76 44.01
N GLU A 434 -2.10 -61.53 43.68
CA GLU A 434 -1.21 -61.24 42.54
C GLU A 434 -1.99 -61.03 41.23
N LYS A 435 -3.00 -61.88 40.98
CA LYS A 435 -3.85 -61.79 39.78
C LYS A 435 -4.63 -60.48 39.71
N GLU A 436 -5.04 -59.94 40.85
CA GLU A 436 -5.73 -58.65 40.92
C GLU A 436 -4.78 -57.49 40.66
N ILE A 437 -3.58 -57.52 41.26
CA ILE A 437 -2.55 -56.48 41.07
C ILE A 437 -2.10 -56.42 39.60
N ILE A 438 -1.83 -57.57 38.96
CA ILE A 438 -1.44 -57.61 37.54
C ILE A 438 -2.54 -57.03 36.64
N LYS A 439 -3.81 -57.25 36.98
CA LYS A 439 -4.94 -56.83 36.16
C LYS A 439 -5.32 -55.35 36.36
N LYS A 440 -5.29 -54.85 37.60
CA LYS A 440 -5.78 -53.51 37.96
C LYS A 440 -4.67 -52.47 38.15
N GLY A 441 -3.41 -52.90 38.25
CA GLY A 441 -2.31 -52.07 38.71
C GLY A 441 -2.18 -52.06 40.24
N LEU A 442 -1.06 -51.54 40.73
CA LEU A 442 -0.72 -51.48 42.14
C LEU A 442 -1.15 -50.12 42.72
N ASP A 443 -2.26 -50.08 43.43
CA ASP A 443 -2.60 -48.88 44.22
C ASP A 443 -1.78 -48.86 45.51
N LEU A 444 -0.77 -47.98 45.53
CA LEU A 444 0.09 -47.78 46.70
C LEU A 444 -0.69 -47.30 47.93
N LYS A 445 -1.78 -46.54 47.77
CA LYS A 445 -2.62 -46.10 48.88
C LYS A 445 -3.32 -47.28 49.53
N GLU A 446 -4.01 -48.09 48.74
CA GLU A 446 -4.78 -49.24 49.24
C GLU A 446 -3.86 -50.24 49.95
N ILE A 447 -2.73 -50.58 49.32
CA ILE A 447 -1.78 -51.55 49.89
C ILE A 447 -1.09 -51.02 51.13
N THR A 448 -0.76 -49.72 51.21
CA THR A 448 -0.16 -49.16 52.44
C THR A 448 -1.13 -49.17 53.60
N VAL A 449 -2.42 -48.85 53.38
CA VAL A 449 -3.45 -48.93 54.41
C VAL A 449 -3.63 -50.38 54.90
N ILE A 450 -3.85 -51.33 53.99
CA ILE A 450 -4.02 -52.74 54.37
C ILE A 450 -2.76 -53.28 55.06
N SER A 451 -1.57 -52.89 54.59
CA SER A 451 -0.32 -53.33 55.22
C SER A 451 -0.22 -52.85 56.66
N VAL A 452 -0.59 -51.60 56.95
CA VAL A 452 -0.61 -51.07 58.32
C VAL A 452 -1.65 -51.82 59.16
N GLU A 453 -2.86 -52.07 58.64
CA GLU A 453 -3.90 -52.86 59.32
C GLU A 453 -3.38 -54.25 59.71
N LYS A 454 -2.75 -54.98 58.77
CA LYS A 454 -2.21 -56.32 59.07
C LYS A 454 -1.02 -56.28 60.03
N ILE A 455 -0.22 -55.22 60.02
CA ILE A 455 0.86 -55.02 60.99
C ILE A 455 0.27 -54.82 62.39
N GLU A 456 -0.77 -54.00 62.53
CA GLU A 456 -1.42 -53.74 63.82
C GLU A 456 -2.13 -55.00 64.37
N GLU A 457 -2.82 -55.76 63.52
CA GLU A 457 -3.36 -57.08 63.89
C GLU A 457 -2.25 -58.05 64.35
N LEU A 458 -1.12 -58.08 63.64
CA LEU A 458 0.03 -58.90 64.02
C LEU A 458 0.56 -58.53 65.41
N TYR A 459 0.60 -57.24 65.75
CA TYR A 459 0.97 -56.80 67.09
C TYR A 459 -0.04 -57.26 68.14
N LEU A 460 -1.35 -57.22 67.88
CA LEU A 460 -2.36 -57.76 68.79
C LEU A 460 -2.21 -59.26 69.04
N TYR A 461 -1.96 -60.06 67.98
CA TYR A 461 -1.67 -61.49 68.16
C TYR A 461 -0.40 -61.72 68.97
N THR A 462 0.64 -60.91 68.73
CA THR A 462 1.93 -61.02 69.41
C THR A 462 1.81 -60.69 70.90
N ILE A 463 1.06 -59.64 71.25
CA ILE A 463 0.76 -59.27 72.64
C ILE A 463 0.02 -60.42 73.34
N LYS A 464 -1.05 -60.93 72.71
CA LYS A 464 -1.80 -62.07 73.25
C LYS A 464 -0.95 -63.33 73.39
N GLN A 465 -0.05 -63.59 72.44
CA GLN A 465 0.89 -64.70 72.50
C GLN A 465 1.87 -64.54 73.68
N GLN A 466 2.38 -63.33 73.92
CA GLN A 466 3.28 -63.04 75.04
C GLN A 466 2.58 -63.21 76.39
N GLU A 467 1.30 -62.84 76.51
CA GLU A 467 0.50 -63.09 77.72
C GLU A 467 0.37 -64.59 78.01
N VAL A 468 0.03 -65.39 76.99
CA VAL A 468 -0.06 -66.85 77.11
C VAL A 468 1.30 -67.47 77.49
N ILE A 469 2.40 -66.99 76.90
CA ILE A 469 3.75 -67.46 77.25
C ILE A 469 4.07 -67.16 78.71
N LYS A 470 3.76 -65.95 79.19
CA LYS A 470 3.99 -65.56 80.59
C LYS A 470 3.16 -66.41 81.55
N GLU A 471 1.89 -66.65 81.25
CA GLU A 471 1.04 -67.54 82.03
C GLU A 471 1.61 -68.97 82.06
N GLN A 472 2.09 -69.46 80.91
CA GLN A 472 2.73 -70.76 80.81
C GLN A 472 4.04 -70.83 81.61
N GLU A 473 4.85 -69.78 81.65
CA GLU A 473 6.07 -69.67 82.47
C GLU A 473 5.74 -69.69 83.97
N GLU A 474 4.70 -68.98 84.40
CA GLU A 474 4.23 -69.01 85.78
C GLU A 474 3.73 -70.41 86.17
N ILE A 475 2.96 -71.07 85.30
CA ILE A 475 2.50 -72.45 85.49
C ILE A 475 3.69 -73.40 85.56
N ASN A 476 4.67 -73.29 84.65
CA ASN A 476 5.87 -74.11 84.65
C ASN A 476 6.69 -73.93 85.93
N THR A 477 6.79 -72.70 86.43
CA THR A 477 7.47 -72.40 87.71
C THR A 477 6.76 -73.05 88.90
N LYS A 478 5.42 -72.96 88.93
CA LYS A 478 4.60 -73.63 89.96
C LYS A 478 4.72 -75.16 89.88
N LEU A 479 4.72 -75.73 88.67
CA LEU A 479 4.92 -77.16 88.44
C LEU A 479 6.31 -77.62 88.92
N GLN A 480 7.37 -76.87 88.63
CA GLN A 480 8.72 -77.16 89.11
C GLN A 480 8.81 -77.14 90.63
N LEU A 481 8.18 -76.16 91.30
CA LEU A 481 8.12 -76.07 92.75
C LEU A 481 7.34 -77.25 93.36
N LEU A 482 6.26 -77.67 92.73
CA LEU A 482 5.46 -78.80 93.19
C LEU A 482 6.22 -80.12 93.04
N MET A 483 6.97 -80.29 91.95
CA MET A 483 7.86 -81.43 91.73
C MET A 483 8.98 -81.50 92.78
N SER A 484 9.60 -80.36 93.14
CA SER A 484 10.66 -80.34 94.16
C SER A 484 10.13 -80.67 95.55
N PHE A 485 8.94 -80.16 95.92
CA PHE A 485 8.29 -80.52 97.17
C PHE A 485 7.94 -82.02 97.24
N GLN A 486 7.46 -82.59 96.14
CA GLN A 486 7.17 -84.03 96.03
C GLN A 486 8.45 -84.88 96.20
N GLN A 487 9.58 -84.45 95.61
CA GLN A 487 10.87 -85.10 95.82
C GLN A 487 11.31 -85.04 97.29
N GLU A 488 11.13 -83.88 97.96
CA GLU A 488 11.49 -83.73 99.37
C GLU A 488 10.63 -84.63 100.28
N ILE A 489 9.33 -84.72 100.03
CA ILE A 489 8.44 -85.65 100.75
C ILE A 489 8.90 -87.08 100.55
N THR A 490 9.19 -87.48 99.31
CA THR A 490 9.62 -88.84 98.97
C THR A 490 10.91 -89.18 99.71
N HIS A 491 11.89 -88.26 99.71
CA HIS A 491 13.14 -88.44 100.46
C HIS A 491 12.92 -88.55 101.97
N LYS A 492 12.02 -87.75 102.56
CA LYS A 492 11.66 -87.86 103.98
C LYS A 492 10.99 -89.19 104.31
N GLN A 493 10.11 -89.68 103.42
CA GLN A 493 9.47 -90.99 103.56
C GLN A 493 10.51 -92.12 103.52
N GLU A 494 11.45 -92.09 102.56
CA GLU A 494 12.56 -93.05 102.49
C GLU A 494 13.43 -93.03 103.75
N LEU A 495 13.77 -91.84 104.27
CA LEU A 495 14.55 -91.72 105.50
C LEU A 495 13.79 -92.27 106.72
N MET A 496 12.48 -92.04 106.79
CA MET A 496 11.62 -92.54 107.86
C MET A 496 11.48 -94.06 107.79
N ILE A 497 11.29 -94.63 106.60
CA ILE A 497 11.30 -96.07 106.36
C ILE A 497 12.63 -96.66 106.80
N LYS A 498 13.76 -96.10 106.38
CA LYS A 498 15.09 -96.57 106.78
C LYS A 498 15.32 -96.51 108.30
N LYS A 499 14.81 -95.47 108.98
CA LYS A 499 14.84 -95.38 110.46
C LYS A 499 13.95 -96.42 111.12
N LEU A 500 12.77 -96.70 110.56
CA LEU A 500 11.87 -97.75 111.04
C LEU A 500 12.49 -99.14 110.85
N GLU A 501 13.07 -99.41 109.69
CA GLU A 501 13.83 -100.64 109.40
C GLU A 501 14.98 -100.83 110.40
N GLN A 502 15.78 -99.78 110.65
CA GLN A 502 16.85 -99.83 111.66
C GLN A 502 16.33 -100.13 113.08
N ARG A 503 15.16 -99.57 113.44
CA ARG A 503 14.55 -99.78 114.76
C ARG A 503 13.92 -101.16 114.90
N ILE A 504 13.34 -101.71 113.82
CA ILE A 504 12.90 -103.11 113.75
C ILE A 504 14.09 -104.05 113.96
N VAL A 505 15.21 -103.83 113.24
CA VAL A 505 16.44 -104.62 113.40
C VAL A 505 17.01 -104.53 114.83
N GLN A 506 16.93 -103.36 115.50
CA GLN A 506 17.33 -103.23 116.90
C GLN A 506 16.42 -103.98 117.88
N LEU A 507 15.11 -103.98 117.63
CA LEU A 507 14.12 -104.70 118.45
C LEU A 507 14.21 -106.22 118.25
N GLU A 508 14.58 -106.68 117.06
CA GLU A 508 14.83 -108.10 116.78
C GLU A 508 16.12 -108.62 117.43
N LYS A 509 17.12 -107.76 117.70
CA LYS A 509 18.35 -108.10 118.43
C LYS A 509 18.22 -108.12 119.96
N THR A 510 17.09 -107.67 120.50
CA THR A 510 16.82 -107.58 121.95
C THR A 510 15.84 -108.65 122.45
N LYS A 511 15.48 -109.61 121.60
CA LYS A 511 14.89 -110.91 121.96
C LYS A 511 15.94 -112.00 121.86
#